data_AF-A0A2N6NMJ4-F1
#
_entry.id   AF-A0A2N6NMJ4-F1
#
_cell.length_a   1.000
_cell.length_b   1.000
_cell.length_c   1.000
_cell.angle_alpha   90.00
_cell.angle_beta   90.00
_cell.angle_gamma   90.00
#
_symmetry.space_group_name_H-M   'P 1'
#
loop_
_entity.id
_entity.type
_entity.pdbx_description
1 polymer ?
#
loop_
_entity_poly.entity_id
_entity_poly.type
_entity_poly.pdbx_seq_one_letter_code
_entity_poly.pdbx_strand_id
1 'polypeptide(L)'
;MKYSVALVSAFAAASVAGPIETRQNRKPFVEVPDVAFFIQECLNGPRSPTSELCLGTRDYCRKKKNYNSEGEPFDSIQDCFRSRETPAFHEVLSGRQRYLACDANAYDWNDFGKSPSEACLGTIEWCNQKIYENDGEPFDSPKDCIDSRKTAQSGANTQVSKGDDVRQKQAEYCTNNKLGLQESACKILVAQCAFENQDATSFDAIAECVESRV
;
A
#
# COMPACT_ATOMS: atom_id res chain seq x y z
N MET A 1 -4.52 52.52 45.33
CA MET A 1 -5.21 51.23 45.08
C MET A 1 -6.01 51.40 43.80
N LYS A 2 -6.07 50.55 42.78
CA LYS A 2 -5.55 49.21 42.45
C LYS A 2 -6.05 48.96 41.00
N TYR A 3 -5.17 48.51 40.09
CA TYR A 3 -5.37 47.77 38.80
C TYR A 3 -6.23 48.39 37.66
N SER A 4 -5.67 48.62 36.44
CA SER A 4 -5.46 47.71 35.28
C SER A 4 -6.77 47.39 34.53
N VAL A 5 -6.90 47.23 33.20
CA VAL A 5 -6.06 46.65 32.12
C VAL A 5 -6.58 47.21 30.77
N ALA A 6 -5.70 47.52 29.82
CA ALA A 6 -6.07 47.78 28.43
C ALA A 6 -6.28 46.46 27.67
N LEU A 7 -7.44 46.29 27.03
CA LEU A 7 -7.76 45.15 26.16
C LEU A 7 -7.18 45.40 24.76
N VAL A 8 -6.08 44.71 24.43
CA VAL A 8 -5.58 44.59 23.05
C VAL A 8 -6.17 43.32 22.47
N SER A 9 -7.12 43.47 21.54
CA SER A 9 -7.69 42.37 20.77
C SER A 9 -6.71 41.91 19.70
N ALA A 10 -5.97 40.84 19.97
CA ALA A 10 -5.23 40.11 18.96
C ALA A 10 -6.18 39.14 18.23
N PHE A 11 -6.53 39.45 16.98
CA PHE A 11 -7.17 38.49 16.10
C PHE A 11 -6.11 37.48 15.64
N ALA A 12 -6.14 36.28 16.21
CA ALA A 12 -5.43 35.14 15.66
C ALA A 12 -6.10 34.77 14.33
N ALA A 13 -5.41 35.01 13.22
CA ALA A 13 -5.76 34.41 11.95
C ALA A 13 -5.57 32.90 12.09
N ALA A 14 -6.69 32.18 12.25
CA ALA A 14 -6.70 30.74 12.13
C ALA A 14 -6.43 30.39 10.67
N SER A 15 -5.16 30.08 10.36
CA SER A 15 -4.81 29.39 9.12
C SER A 15 -5.57 28.07 9.11
N VAL A 16 -6.63 27.98 8.30
CA VAL A 16 -7.26 26.72 7.91
C VAL A 16 -6.33 26.03 6.91
N ALA A 17 -5.16 25.62 7.39
CA ALA A 17 -4.45 24.51 6.78
C ALA A 17 -4.98 23.28 7.52
N GLY A 18 -5.95 22.60 6.91
CA GLY A 18 -6.34 21.27 7.37
C GLY A 18 -5.08 20.41 7.51
N PRO A 19 -5.05 19.46 8.46
CA PRO A 19 -3.89 18.62 8.65
C PRO A 19 -3.51 18.01 7.31
N ILE A 20 -2.32 18.35 6.85
CA ILE A 20 -1.63 17.64 5.79
C ILE A 20 -1.45 16.24 6.37
N GLU A 21 -2.40 15.35 6.07
CA GLU A 21 -2.24 13.92 6.26
C GLU A 21 -1.07 13.51 5.38
N THR A 22 0.11 13.55 5.99
CA THR A 22 1.28 12.89 5.48
C THR A 22 0.88 11.45 5.20
N ARG A 23 1.31 10.94 4.04
CA ARG A 23 1.01 9.63 3.45
C ARG A 23 1.21 8.41 4.37
N GLN A 24 1.61 8.59 5.63
CA GLN A 24 2.00 7.57 6.60
C GLN A 24 0.86 7.08 7.53
N ASN A 25 -0.37 7.62 7.46
CA ASN A 25 -1.48 7.23 8.36
C ASN A 25 -2.75 6.73 7.66
N ARG A 26 -2.72 6.48 6.34
CA ARG A 26 -3.90 5.95 5.65
C ARG A 26 -4.12 4.49 6.01
N LYS A 27 -5.38 4.09 6.17
CA LYS A 27 -5.72 2.68 6.44
C LYS A 27 -5.43 1.84 5.18
N PRO A 28 -4.92 0.61 5.30
CA PRO A 28 -4.64 -0.23 4.14
C PRO A 28 -5.87 -0.44 3.27
N PHE A 29 -5.67 -0.53 1.96
CA PHE A 29 -6.71 -0.97 1.04
C PHE A 29 -6.87 -2.50 1.15
N VAL A 30 -8.08 -2.95 1.44
CA VAL A 30 -8.41 -4.36 1.60
C VAL A 30 -9.04 -4.86 0.30
N GLU A 31 -8.36 -5.78 -0.37
CA GLU A 31 -8.96 -6.53 -1.48
C GLU A 31 -10.03 -7.49 -0.97
N VAL A 32 -10.97 -7.87 -1.83
CA VAL A 32 -12.02 -8.83 -1.47
C VAL A 32 -11.35 -10.13 -0.97
N PRO A 33 -11.69 -10.60 0.24
CA PRO A 33 -11.06 -11.79 0.81
C PRO A 33 -11.40 -13.03 -0.01
N ASP A 34 -10.54 -14.04 0.05
CA ASP A 34 -10.87 -15.35 -0.52
C ASP A 34 -12.03 -16.02 0.24
N VAL A 35 -12.66 -16.98 -0.43
CA VAL A 35 -13.84 -17.69 0.09
C VAL A 35 -13.55 -18.40 1.42
N ALA A 36 -12.36 -18.96 1.60
CA ALA A 36 -12.01 -19.68 2.83
C ALA A 36 -11.91 -18.70 4.00
N PHE A 37 -11.24 -17.56 3.79
CA PHE A 37 -11.18 -16.49 4.78
C PHE A 37 -12.58 -15.98 5.13
N PHE A 38 -13.40 -15.68 4.13
CA PHE A 38 -14.75 -15.17 4.36
C PHE A 38 -15.61 -16.13 5.19
N ILE A 39 -15.60 -17.43 4.87
CA ILE A 39 -16.37 -18.43 5.61
C ILE A 39 -15.88 -18.53 7.06
N GLN A 40 -14.57 -18.51 7.29
CA GLN A 40 -14.00 -18.73 8.61
C GLN A 40 -14.09 -17.50 9.51
N GLU A 41 -13.77 -16.32 8.99
CA GLU A 41 -13.60 -15.10 9.79
C GLU A 41 -14.85 -14.21 9.80
N CYS A 42 -15.66 -14.25 8.74
CA CYS A 42 -16.78 -13.33 8.53
C CYS A 42 -18.15 -13.99 8.75
N LEU A 43 -18.36 -15.20 8.25
CA LEU A 43 -19.62 -15.92 8.45
C LEU A 43 -19.68 -16.66 9.78
N ASN A 44 -18.64 -17.44 10.09
CA ASN A 44 -18.56 -18.25 11.31
C ASN A 44 -17.64 -17.63 12.37
N GLY A 45 -16.96 -16.55 12.03
CA GLY A 45 -15.92 -15.95 12.86
C GLY A 45 -16.40 -14.76 13.69
N PRO A 46 -15.46 -14.09 14.36
CA PRO A 46 -15.78 -12.97 15.25
C PRO A 46 -16.00 -11.64 14.52
N ARG A 47 -15.70 -11.58 13.21
CA ARG A 47 -15.77 -10.32 12.46
C ARG A 47 -17.18 -10.07 11.95
N SER A 48 -17.57 -8.79 11.91
CA SER A 48 -18.84 -8.41 11.30
C SER A 48 -18.80 -8.69 9.79
N PRO A 49 -19.83 -9.33 9.20
CA PRO A 49 -19.96 -9.49 7.75
C PRO A 49 -19.99 -8.14 6.99
N THR A 50 -20.28 -7.03 7.68
CA THR A 50 -20.28 -5.69 7.09
C THR A 50 -18.95 -4.94 7.27
N SER A 51 -17.99 -5.55 7.97
CA SER A 51 -16.67 -4.94 8.15
C SER A 51 -15.90 -4.87 6.84
N GLU A 52 -15.00 -3.89 6.72
CA GLU A 52 -14.16 -3.72 5.53
C GLU A 52 -13.31 -4.96 5.22
N LEU A 53 -12.90 -5.71 6.26
CA LEU A 53 -12.12 -6.93 6.09
C LEU A 53 -12.90 -8.08 5.46
N CYS A 54 -14.23 -8.03 5.52
CA CYS A 54 -15.12 -9.05 4.98
C CYS A 54 -15.70 -8.68 3.62
N LEU A 55 -15.89 -7.38 3.38
CA LEU A 55 -16.43 -6.87 2.11
C LEU A 55 -15.34 -6.47 1.11
N GLY A 56 -14.15 -6.14 1.59
CA GLY A 56 -13.17 -5.37 0.82
C GLY A 56 -13.50 -3.88 0.77
N THR A 57 -12.47 -3.06 0.54
CA THR A 57 -12.56 -1.59 0.58
C THR A 57 -13.53 -1.03 -0.45
N ARG A 58 -13.56 -1.58 -1.68
CA ARG A 58 -14.46 -1.09 -2.75
C ARG A 58 -15.93 -1.17 -2.34
N ASP A 59 -16.35 -2.35 -1.87
CA ASP A 59 -17.72 -2.59 -1.41
C ASP A 59 -18.06 -1.88 -0.11
N TYR A 60 -17.08 -1.81 0.80
CA TYR A 60 -17.23 -1.09 2.06
C TYR A 60 -17.45 0.41 1.82
N CYS A 61 -16.61 1.06 1.02
CA CYS A 61 -16.74 2.48 0.70
C CYS A 61 -17.98 2.80 -0.15
N ARG A 62 -18.41 1.90 -1.02
CA ARG A 62 -19.64 2.09 -1.83
C ARG A 62 -20.90 2.17 -0.97
N LYS A 63 -20.92 1.51 0.19
CA LYS A 63 -22.08 1.46 1.08
C LYS A 63 -21.88 2.40 2.26
N LYS A 64 -22.38 3.65 2.16
CA LYS A 64 -22.30 4.67 3.23
C LYS A 64 -22.70 4.18 4.63
N LYS A 65 -23.63 3.24 4.70
CA LYS A 65 -24.04 2.62 5.96
C LYS A 65 -22.89 1.90 6.68
N ASN A 66 -21.95 1.29 5.95
CA ASN A 66 -20.90 0.45 6.52
C ASN A 66 -19.88 1.27 7.31
N TYR A 67 -19.25 2.27 6.68
CA TYR A 67 -18.28 3.11 7.40
C TYR A 67 -18.92 3.96 8.49
N ASN A 68 -20.17 4.40 8.31
CA ASN A 68 -20.91 5.06 9.39
C ASN A 68 -21.15 4.11 10.57
N SER A 69 -21.46 2.83 10.32
CA SER A 69 -21.71 1.85 11.39
C SER A 69 -20.45 1.43 12.14
N GLU A 70 -19.28 1.49 11.49
CA GLU A 70 -17.97 1.25 12.10
C GLU A 70 -17.40 2.51 12.76
N GLY A 71 -18.14 3.63 12.74
CA GLY A 71 -17.75 4.89 13.39
C GLY A 71 -16.73 5.71 12.60
N GLU A 72 -16.50 5.41 11.32
CA GLU A 72 -15.64 6.19 10.45
C GLU A 72 -16.43 7.39 9.86
N PRO A 73 -16.04 8.64 10.16
CA PRO A 73 -16.86 9.82 9.89
C PRO A 73 -16.63 10.36 8.46
N PHE A 74 -16.88 9.56 7.43
CA PHE A 74 -16.73 10.01 6.04
C PHE A 74 -18.01 10.67 5.52
N ASP A 75 -17.84 11.83 4.87
CA ASP A 75 -18.97 12.56 4.30
C ASP A 75 -19.42 11.99 2.95
N SER A 76 -18.50 11.34 2.23
CA SER A 76 -18.73 10.78 0.89
C SER A 76 -18.00 9.46 0.64
N ILE A 77 -18.40 8.75 -0.43
CA ILE A 77 -17.70 7.55 -0.93
C ILE A 77 -16.25 7.90 -1.31
N GLN A 78 -16.05 9.07 -1.93
CA GLN A 78 -14.74 9.54 -2.35
C GLN A 78 -13.81 9.80 -1.16
N ASP A 79 -14.34 10.32 -0.05
CA ASP A 79 -13.54 10.56 1.16
C ASP A 79 -13.13 9.24 1.82
N CYS A 80 -14.02 8.23 1.79
CA CYS A 80 -13.67 6.87 2.20
C CYS A 80 -12.47 6.35 1.39
N PHE A 81 -12.51 6.42 0.06
CA PHE A 81 -11.38 5.98 -0.77
C PHE A 81 -10.10 6.79 -0.56
N ARG A 82 -10.21 8.12 -0.40
CA ARG A 82 -9.03 8.98 -0.16
C ARG A 82 -8.34 8.69 1.17
N SER A 83 -9.09 8.21 2.17
CA SER A 83 -8.55 7.80 3.48
C SER A 83 -7.75 6.51 3.44
N ARG A 84 -7.81 5.77 2.32
CA ARG A 84 -7.11 4.50 2.15
C ARG A 84 -5.79 4.66 1.41
N GLU A 85 -4.91 3.71 1.67
CA GLU A 85 -3.75 3.52 0.82
C GLU A 85 -4.19 3.21 -0.61
N THR A 86 -3.35 3.55 -1.58
CA THR A 86 -3.61 3.19 -2.96
C THR A 86 -3.31 1.69 -3.13
N PRO A 87 -4.24 0.88 -3.67
CA PRO A 87 -3.97 -0.54 -3.90
C PRO A 87 -2.84 -0.74 -4.91
N ALA A 88 -2.26 -1.94 -4.84
CA ALA A 88 -1.10 -2.30 -5.64
C ALA A 88 -1.45 -2.37 -7.14
N PHE A 89 -0.42 -2.19 -7.96
CA PHE A 89 -0.53 -2.44 -9.39
C PHE A 89 -0.55 -3.96 -9.65
N HIS A 90 -1.55 -4.42 -10.39
CA HIS A 90 -1.70 -5.80 -10.81
C HIS A 90 -1.25 -5.98 -12.25
N GLU A 91 -0.22 -6.80 -12.44
CA GLU A 91 0.18 -7.28 -13.77
C GLU A 91 -0.89 -8.18 -14.38
N VAL A 92 -0.93 -8.26 -15.70
CA VAL A 92 -1.85 -9.16 -16.40
C VAL A 92 -1.49 -10.61 -16.07
N LEU A 93 -2.42 -11.32 -15.42
CA LEU A 93 -2.23 -12.72 -15.06
C LEU A 93 -2.40 -13.63 -16.29
N SER A 94 -1.66 -14.74 -16.30
CA SER A 94 -1.78 -15.77 -17.32
C SER A 94 -2.03 -17.15 -16.69
N GLY A 95 -2.62 -18.07 -17.48
CA GLY A 95 -2.85 -19.46 -17.08
C GLY A 95 -3.62 -19.62 -15.76
N ARG A 96 -3.06 -20.42 -14.85
CA ARG A 96 -3.71 -20.79 -13.58
C ARG A 96 -3.97 -19.61 -12.65
N GLN A 97 -3.11 -18.58 -12.68
CA GLN A 97 -3.26 -17.40 -11.84
C GLN A 97 -4.49 -16.58 -12.25
N ARG A 98 -4.70 -16.42 -13.56
CA ARG A 98 -5.89 -15.76 -14.10
C ARG A 98 -7.16 -16.55 -13.76
N TYR A 99 -7.13 -17.87 -13.90
CA TYR A 99 -8.26 -18.72 -13.51
C TYR A 99 -8.62 -18.54 -12.03
N LEU A 100 -7.64 -18.54 -11.12
CA LEU A 100 -7.94 -18.32 -9.70
C LEU A 100 -8.46 -16.90 -9.42
N ALA A 101 -7.87 -15.87 -10.01
CA ALA A 101 -8.29 -14.49 -9.79
C ALA A 101 -9.66 -14.16 -10.40
N CYS A 102 -10.04 -14.84 -11.48
CA CYS A 102 -11.28 -14.59 -12.22
C CYS A 102 -12.43 -15.57 -11.89
N ASP A 103 -12.15 -16.85 -11.62
CA ASP A 103 -13.18 -17.89 -11.34
C ASP A 103 -13.28 -18.28 -9.85
N ALA A 104 -12.20 -18.23 -9.06
CA ALA A 104 -12.27 -18.69 -7.66
C ALA A 104 -12.97 -17.69 -6.72
N ASN A 105 -13.07 -16.43 -7.13
CA ASN A 105 -13.83 -15.39 -6.46
C ASN A 105 -15.25 -15.20 -7.04
N ALA A 106 -15.68 -16.06 -7.97
CA ALA A 106 -17.02 -16.01 -8.58
C ALA A 106 -18.14 -16.55 -7.68
N TYR A 107 -17.81 -17.07 -6.49
CA TYR A 107 -18.80 -17.45 -5.47
C TYR A 107 -19.18 -16.23 -4.61
N ASP A 108 -19.61 -15.16 -5.25
CA ASP A 108 -20.35 -14.10 -4.56
C ASP A 108 -21.80 -14.54 -4.46
N TRP A 109 -22.23 -14.85 -3.24
CA TRP A 109 -23.55 -15.39 -2.94
C TRP A 109 -24.67 -14.34 -3.03
N ASN A 110 -24.38 -13.12 -3.50
CA ASN A 110 -25.40 -12.11 -3.79
C ASN A 110 -25.07 -11.35 -5.08
N ASP A 111 -25.64 -11.83 -6.18
CA ASP A 111 -25.93 -11.20 -7.48
C ASP A 111 -25.83 -9.64 -7.57
N PHE A 112 -24.62 -9.08 -7.42
CA PHE A 112 -24.32 -7.66 -7.64
C PHE A 112 -22.95 -7.48 -8.30
N GLY A 113 -22.92 -7.61 -9.63
CA GLY A 113 -21.88 -6.98 -10.45
C GLY A 113 -20.79 -7.93 -10.93
N LYS A 114 -21.02 -8.50 -12.12
CA LYS A 114 -20.06 -9.24 -12.94
C LYS A 114 -18.92 -8.36 -13.50
N SER A 115 -18.42 -7.40 -12.73
CA SER A 115 -17.24 -6.64 -13.12
C SER A 115 -16.02 -7.45 -12.69
N PRO A 116 -15.20 -7.96 -13.62
CA PRO A 116 -14.00 -8.67 -13.24
C PRO A 116 -13.11 -7.75 -12.38
N SER A 117 -12.57 -8.30 -11.30
CA SER A 117 -11.72 -7.55 -10.37
C SER A 117 -10.46 -7.03 -11.06
N GLU A 118 -9.87 -5.97 -10.49
CA GLU A 118 -8.58 -5.45 -10.96
C GLU A 118 -7.50 -6.54 -10.95
N ALA A 119 -7.51 -7.43 -9.95
CA ALA A 119 -6.64 -8.59 -9.86
C ALA A 119 -6.88 -9.62 -10.99
N CYS A 120 -8.10 -9.76 -11.50
CA CYS A 120 -8.44 -10.68 -12.59
C CYS A 120 -7.98 -10.15 -13.96
N LEU A 121 -8.27 -8.88 -14.27
CA LEU A 121 -7.93 -8.28 -15.56
C LEU A 121 -6.49 -7.75 -15.64
N GLY A 122 -5.91 -7.37 -14.50
CA GLY A 122 -4.74 -6.52 -14.43
C GLY A 122 -5.13 -5.03 -14.48
N THR A 123 -4.31 -4.19 -13.83
CA THR A 123 -4.58 -2.76 -13.62
C THR A 123 -4.75 -1.99 -14.93
N ILE A 124 -3.94 -2.26 -15.96
CA ILE A 124 -4.01 -1.53 -17.24
C ILE A 124 -5.38 -1.73 -17.89
N GLU A 125 -5.80 -2.99 -18.04
CA GLU A 125 -7.05 -3.33 -18.69
C GLU A 125 -8.24 -2.84 -17.87
N TRP A 126 -8.19 -3.04 -16.55
CA TRP A 126 -9.25 -2.62 -15.63
C TRP A 126 -9.46 -1.10 -15.62
N CYS A 127 -8.37 -0.31 -15.58
CA CYS A 127 -8.43 1.14 -15.68
C CYS A 127 -8.91 1.61 -17.08
N ASN A 128 -8.45 0.98 -18.17
CA ASN A 128 -8.87 1.34 -19.53
C ASN A 128 -10.35 1.06 -19.78
N GLN A 129 -10.89 0.01 -19.17
CA GLN A 129 -12.32 -0.30 -19.19
C GLN A 129 -13.15 0.57 -18.24
N LYS A 130 -12.52 1.47 -17.47
CA LYS A 130 -13.16 2.38 -16.52
C LYS A 130 -14.00 1.67 -15.44
N ILE A 131 -13.61 0.45 -15.07
CA ILE A 131 -14.36 -0.33 -14.08
C ILE A 131 -14.34 0.37 -12.70
N TYR A 132 -13.29 1.14 -12.41
CA TYR A 132 -13.20 2.01 -11.23
C TYR A 132 -14.40 2.96 -11.05
N GLU A 133 -15.07 3.37 -12.14
CA GLU A 133 -16.25 4.22 -12.06
C GLU A 133 -17.43 3.48 -11.40
N ASN A 134 -17.57 2.18 -11.66
CA ASN A 134 -18.60 1.32 -11.03
C ASN A 134 -18.34 1.10 -9.54
N ASP A 135 -17.06 1.10 -9.15
CA ASP A 135 -16.64 0.96 -7.75
C ASP A 135 -16.65 2.30 -7.00
N GLY A 136 -16.84 3.41 -7.72
CA GLY A 136 -16.89 4.76 -7.15
C GLY A 136 -15.52 5.33 -6.79
N GLU A 137 -14.44 4.76 -7.33
CA GLU A 137 -13.10 5.32 -7.13
C GLU A 137 -12.97 6.66 -7.88
N PRO A 138 -12.40 7.70 -7.25
CA PRO A 138 -12.45 9.06 -7.75
C PRO A 138 -11.33 9.37 -8.76
N PHE A 139 -11.28 8.64 -9.88
CA PHE A 139 -10.33 8.94 -10.97
C PHE A 139 -11.00 9.73 -12.09
N ASP A 140 -10.33 10.78 -12.54
CA ASP A 140 -10.81 11.63 -13.65
C ASP A 140 -10.58 10.96 -15.02
N SER A 141 -9.62 10.03 -15.11
CA SER A 141 -9.31 9.32 -16.36
C SER A 141 -8.65 7.95 -16.13
N PRO A 142 -8.66 7.05 -17.14
CA PRO A 142 -7.88 5.81 -17.10
C PRO A 142 -6.39 6.02 -16.84
N LYS A 143 -5.84 7.11 -17.36
CA LYS A 143 -4.43 7.46 -17.16
C LYS A 143 -4.16 7.77 -15.68
N ASP A 144 -5.03 8.53 -15.03
CA ASP A 144 -4.88 8.87 -13.61
C ASP A 144 -5.00 7.62 -12.72
N CYS A 145 -5.91 6.71 -13.07
CA CYS A 145 -6.02 5.39 -12.44
C CYS A 145 -4.69 4.61 -12.54
N ILE A 146 -4.14 4.46 -13.75
CA ILE A 146 -2.89 3.71 -13.97
C ILE A 146 -1.69 4.36 -13.26
N ASP A 147 -1.55 5.69 -13.36
CA ASP A 147 -0.42 6.42 -12.78
C ASP A 147 -0.48 6.39 -11.24
N SER A 148 -1.67 6.44 -10.66
CA SER A 148 -1.89 6.27 -9.22
C SER A 148 -1.37 4.91 -8.73
N ARG A 149 -1.75 3.82 -9.41
CA ARG A 149 -1.35 2.45 -9.07
C ARG A 149 0.15 2.22 -9.26
N LYS A 150 0.74 2.73 -10.34
CA LYS A 150 2.19 2.67 -10.57
C LYS A 150 2.98 3.42 -9.50
N THR A 151 2.50 4.58 -9.08
CA THR A 151 3.12 5.35 -7.99
C THR A 151 3.06 4.58 -6.67
N ALA A 152 1.97 3.88 -6.40
CA ALA A 152 1.83 3.00 -5.25
C ALA A 152 2.81 1.82 -5.30
N GLN A 153 2.97 1.21 -6.48
CA GLN A 153 3.94 0.14 -6.71
C GLN A 153 5.39 0.63 -6.52
N SER A 154 5.74 1.84 -6.97
CA SER A 154 7.07 2.42 -6.70
C SER A 154 7.27 2.77 -5.22
N GLY A 155 6.21 3.15 -4.50
CA GLY A 155 6.25 3.36 -3.05
C GLY A 155 6.41 2.06 -2.25
N ALA A 156 5.73 0.98 -2.64
CA ALA A 156 5.92 -0.35 -2.08
C ALA A 156 7.30 -0.94 -2.45
N ASN A 157 7.73 -0.73 -3.70
CA ASN A 157 9.09 -1.02 -4.13
C ASN A 157 10.12 -0.10 -3.50
N THR A 158 9.78 0.99 -2.80
CA THR A 158 10.77 1.75 -2.03
C THR A 158 11.18 1.00 -0.75
N GLN A 159 10.35 0.07 -0.27
CA GLN A 159 10.75 -0.87 0.78
C GLN A 159 11.50 -2.10 0.22
N VAL A 160 11.22 -2.51 -1.02
CA VAL A 160 12.00 -3.55 -1.73
C VAL A 160 13.32 -2.98 -2.31
N SER A 161 13.40 -1.69 -2.62
CA SER A 161 14.56 -1.04 -3.22
C SER A 161 15.68 -0.80 -2.22
N LYS A 162 15.43 -0.91 -0.91
CA LYS A 162 16.53 -1.10 0.05
C LYS A 162 17.24 -2.44 -0.19
N GLY A 163 16.53 -3.47 -0.60
CA GLY A 163 17.10 -4.78 -0.96
C GLY A 163 17.77 -4.79 -2.34
N ASP A 164 17.19 -4.11 -3.32
CA ASP A 164 17.75 -4.06 -4.68
C ASP A 164 18.96 -3.11 -4.79
N ASP A 165 18.98 -1.98 -4.08
CA ASP A 165 20.15 -1.09 -3.98
C ASP A 165 21.31 -1.78 -3.24
N VAL A 166 21.02 -2.53 -2.18
CA VAL A 166 22.06 -3.30 -1.45
C VAL A 166 22.58 -4.47 -2.29
N ARG A 167 21.72 -5.20 -3.02
CA ARG A 167 22.17 -6.31 -3.90
C ARG A 167 22.96 -5.79 -5.10
N GLN A 168 22.56 -4.67 -5.69
CA GLN A 168 23.30 -4.05 -6.79
C GLN A 168 24.64 -3.50 -6.31
N LYS A 169 24.68 -2.77 -5.19
CA LYS A 169 25.93 -2.27 -4.58
C LYS A 169 26.82 -3.41 -4.08
N GLN A 170 26.24 -4.51 -3.58
CA GLN A 170 26.98 -5.72 -3.22
C GLN A 170 27.63 -6.36 -4.46
N ALA A 171 26.92 -6.45 -5.57
CA ALA A 171 27.46 -6.97 -6.81
C ALA A 171 28.61 -6.08 -7.31
N GLU A 172 28.41 -4.77 -7.36
CA GLU A 172 29.46 -3.81 -7.75
C GLU A 172 30.68 -3.84 -6.81
N TYR A 173 30.45 -3.95 -5.49
CA TYR A 173 31.51 -4.02 -4.48
C TYR A 173 32.35 -5.29 -4.60
N CYS A 174 31.70 -6.46 -4.75
CA CYS A 174 32.40 -7.73 -4.90
C CYS A 174 33.03 -7.93 -6.29
N THR A 175 32.49 -7.30 -7.34
CA THR A 175 33.05 -7.36 -8.70
C THR A 175 34.24 -6.40 -8.87
N ASN A 176 34.22 -5.23 -8.25
CA ASN A 176 35.35 -4.28 -8.30
C ASN A 176 36.54 -4.69 -7.40
N ASN A 177 36.36 -5.73 -6.58
CA ASN A 177 37.34 -6.54 -5.86
C ASN A 177 38.66 -5.85 -5.46
N LYS A 178 38.58 -4.75 -4.71
CA LYS A 178 39.76 -4.10 -4.11
C LYS A 178 40.35 -4.90 -2.93
N LEU A 179 39.66 -5.94 -2.47
CA LEU A 179 39.97 -6.72 -1.27
C LEU A 179 40.69 -8.06 -1.55
N GLY A 180 40.88 -8.43 -2.82
CA GLY A 180 41.56 -9.68 -3.20
C GLY A 180 40.81 -10.96 -2.81
N LEU A 181 39.52 -10.86 -2.50
CA LEU A 181 38.70 -12.00 -2.10
C LEU A 181 38.10 -12.73 -3.31
N GLN A 182 37.84 -14.03 -3.17
CA GLN A 182 36.96 -14.70 -4.12
C GLN A 182 35.54 -14.12 -4.01
N GLU A 183 34.85 -13.99 -5.14
CA GLU A 183 33.52 -13.38 -5.21
C GLU A 183 32.52 -14.03 -4.23
N SER A 184 32.58 -15.35 -4.08
CA SER A 184 31.77 -16.11 -3.12
C SER A 184 32.10 -15.75 -1.66
N ALA A 185 33.38 -15.60 -1.32
CA ALA A 185 33.81 -15.19 0.02
C ALA A 185 33.41 -13.75 0.33
N CYS A 186 33.52 -12.84 -0.64
CA CYS A 186 33.04 -11.47 -0.52
C CYS A 186 31.53 -11.42 -0.26
N LYS A 187 30.74 -12.20 -1.01
CA LYS A 187 29.29 -12.26 -0.83
C LYS A 187 28.87 -12.75 0.56
N ILE A 188 29.60 -13.73 1.10
CA ILE A 188 29.36 -14.25 2.47
C ILE A 188 29.68 -13.20 3.52
N LEU A 189 30.82 -12.49 3.39
CA LEU A 189 31.21 -11.43 4.33
C LEU A 189 30.24 -10.25 4.30
N VAL A 190 29.81 -9.83 3.11
CA VAL A 190 28.80 -8.76 2.97
C VAL A 190 27.50 -9.17 3.65
N ALA A 191 27.04 -10.42 3.49
CA ALA A 191 25.83 -10.91 4.15
C ALA A 191 25.94 -10.93 5.68
N GLN A 192 27.11 -11.32 6.22
CA GLN A 192 27.38 -11.29 7.66
C GLN A 192 27.37 -9.85 8.19
N CYS A 193 28.07 -8.93 7.53
CA CYS A 193 28.11 -7.53 7.91
C CYS A 193 26.76 -6.84 7.79
N ALA A 194 25.95 -7.18 6.79
CA ALA A 194 24.58 -6.68 6.67
C ALA A 194 23.68 -7.19 7.81
N PHE A 195 23.87 -8.45 8.23
CA PHE A 195 23.12 -9.03 9.35
C PHE A 195 23.49 -8.40 10.70
N GLU A 196 24.74 -7.98 10.88
CA GLU A 196 25.21 -7.32 12.10
C GLU A 196 24.85 -5.83 12.14
N ASN A 197 24.65 -5.20 10.98
CA ASN A 197 24.29 -3.80 10.85
C ASN A 197 22.84 -3.63 10.35
N GLN A 198 21.88 -4.25 11.03
CA GLN A 198 20.46 -4.25 10.61
C GLN A 198 19.85 -2.83 10.56
N ASP A 199 20.40 -1.90 11.34
CA ASP A 199 19.99 -0.49 11.37
C ASP A 199 20.74 0.38 10.34
N ALA A 200 21.66 -0.20 9.55
CA ALA A 200 22.39 0.56 8.54
C ALA A 200 21.45 1.11 7.48
N THR A 201 21.53 2.42 7.27
CA THR A 201 20.75 3.13 6.26
C THR A 201 21.47 3.27 4.93
N SER A 202 22.75 2.86 4.86
CA SER A 202 23.57 2.87 3.65
C SER A 202 24.46 1.62 3.55
N PHE A 203 24.87 1.28 2.33
CA PHE A 203 25.85 0.21 2.07
C PHE A 203 27.25 0.55 2.60
N ASP A 204 27.55 1.83 2.85
CA ASP A 204 28.87 2.27 3.32
C ASP A 204 29.22 1.66 4.68
N ALA A 205 28.27 1.57 5.61
CA ALA A 205 28.48 0.90 6.90
C ALA A 205 28.73 -0.61 6.76
N ILE A 206 28.13 -1.24 5.74
CA ILE A 206 28.36 -2.65 5.41
C ILE A 206 29.75 -2.82 4.79
N ALA A 207 30.16 -1.92 3.90
CA ALA A 207 31.47 -1.90 3.29
C ALA A 207 32.58 -1.71 4.34
N GLU A 208 32.45 -0.73 5.24
CA GLU A 208 33.39 -0.52 6.36
C GLU A 208 33.51 -1.77 7.24
N CYS A 209 32.39 -2.45 7.54
CA CYS A 209 32.42 -3.71 8.28
C CYS A 209 33.20 -4.80 7.52
N VAL A 210 33.03 -4.91 6.20
CA VAL A 210 33.77 -5.89 5.39
C VAL A 210 35.26 -5.54 5.32
N GLU A 211 35.61 -4.27 5.13
CA GLU A 211 37.00 -3.80 5.12
C GLU A 211 37.70 -4.04 6.47
N SER A 212 36.97 -3.96 7.58
CA SER A 212 37.53 -4.26 8.92
C SER A 212 37.85 -5.76 9.15
N ARG A 213 37.35 -6.65 8.27
CA ARG A 213 37.45 -8.11 8.39
C ARG A 213 38.43 -8.76 7.42
N VAL A 214 39.05 -7.97 6.54
CA VAL A 214 40.02 -8.39 5.53
C VAL A 214 41.36 -7.77 5.85
#